data_AF-A0A0P6XF05-F1
#
_entry.id   AF-A0A0P6XF05-F1
#
_cell.length_a   1.000
_cell.length_b   1.000
_cell.length_c   1.000
_cell.angle_alpha   90.00
_cell.angle_beta   90.00
_cell.angle_gamma   90.00
#
_symmetry.space_group_name_H-M   'P 1'
#
loop_
_entity.id
_entity.type
_entity.pdbx_description
1 polymer ?
#
loop_
_entity_poly.entity_id
_entity_poly.type
_entity_poly.pdbx_seq_one_letter_code
_entity_poly.pdbx_strand_id
1 'polypeptide(L)'
;MPDLMREKLGAYLDGELAACDRVELEAHVETCQACRVELEEMRHLSAILKDAIEPEFIPAADFKAQLMLQLPRSAAAPSDDSRWLPWIAPFIVLIVLIFFQVTFNLSSLIAWLNPIGLFNGMAALSNPAPREMLWFITAQATIGGFLDTSEMMGLQILNDLGLVTRNLFVALLWQIGAAFLYWGVFTAVWHSRIKSMWMASADH
;
A
#
# COMPACT_ATOMS: atom_id res chain seq x y z
N MET A 1 -56.48 -9.75 -10.56
CA MET A 1 -55.34 -9.21 -9.78
C MET A 1 -55.55 -7.72 -9.48
N PRO A 2 -56.60 -7.30 -8.74
CA PRO A 2 -56.73 -5.92 -8.29
C PRO A 2 -55.86 -5.58 -7.06
N ASP A 3 -55.48 -6.58 -6.26
CA ASP A 3 -54.82 -6.34 -4.97
C ASP A 3 -53.37 -5.85 -5.09
N LEU A 4 -52.63 -6.30 -6.12
CA LEU A 4 -51.25 -5.87 -6.34
C LEU A 4 -51.14 -4.37 -6.68
N MET A 5 -52.14 -3.82 -7.39
CA MET A 5 -52.15 -2.40 -7.75
C MET A 5 -52.42 -1.50 -6.54
N ARG A 6 -53.26 -1.97 -5.60
CA ARG A 6 -53.52 -1.25 -4.35
C ARG A 6 -52.29 -1.21 -3.44
N GLU A 7 -51.52 -2.28 -3.37
CA GLU A 7 -50.27 -2.33 -2.61
C GLU A 7 -49.22 -1.33 -3.14
N LYS A 8 -49.18 -1.11 -4.47
CA LYS A 8 -48.27 -0.13 -5.10
C LYS A 8 -48.64 1.33 -4.83
N LEU A 9 -49.85 1.65 -4.34
CA LEU A 9 -50.27 3.04 -4.09
C LEU A 9 -49.44 3.72 -2.98
N GLY A 10 -49.07 2.97 -1.93
CA GLY A 10 -48.24 3.49 -0.84
C GLY A 10 -46.83 3.85 -1.31
N ALA A 11 -46.16 2.90 -1.97
CA ALA A 11 -44.82 3.12 -2.54
C ALA A 11 -44.81 4.23 -3.61
N TYR A 12 -45.92 4.46 -4.32
CA TYR A 12 -46.07 5.61 -5.21
C TYR A 12 -46.12 6.94 -4.45
N LEU A 13 -46.81 7.01 -3.31
CA LEU A 13 -46.87 8.22 -2.47
C LEU A 13 -45.54 8.54 -1.80
N ASP A 14 -44.79 7.53 -1.39
CA ASP A 14 -43.46 7.69 -0.79
C ASP A 14 -42.36 7.97 -1.84
N GLY A 15 -42.67 7.79 -3.13
CA GLY A 15 -41.73 8.02 -4.23
C GLY A 15 -40.73 6.87 -4.45
N GLU A 16 -41.02 5.68 -3.91
CA GLU A 16 -40.15 4.50 -3.95
C GLU A 16 -40.42 3.58 -5.17
N LEU A 17 -41.43 3.90 -5.98
CA LEU A 17 -41.80 3.09 -7.14
C LEU A 17 -40.82 3.26 -8.32
N ALA A 18 -40.43 2.15 -8.95
CA ALA A 18 -39.63 2.17 -10.18
C ALA A 18 -40.39 2.84 -11.34
N ALA A 19 -39.67 3.47 -12.27
CA ALA A 19 -40.27 4.26 -13.36
C ALA A 19 -41.26 3.48 -14.23
N CYS A 20 -40.99 2.20 -14.51
CA CYS A 20 -41.88 1.33 -15.29
C CYS A 20 -43.19 1.04 -14.55
N ASP A 21 -43.11 0.67 -13.27
CA ASP A 21 -44.27 0.40 -12.43
C ASP A 21 -45.13 1.64 -12.22
N ARG A 22 -44.51 2.81 -12.22
CA ARG A 22 -45.19 4.09 -12.06
C ARG A 22 -46.12 4.39 -13.24
N VAL A 23 -45.64 4.20 -14.47
CA VAL A 23 -46.46 4.42 -15.67
C VAL A 23 -47.64 3.45 -15.71
N GLU A 24 -47.41 2.19 -15.33
CA GLU A 24 -48.47 1.18 -15.26
C GLU A 24 -49.55 1.54 -14.22
N LEU A 25 -49.12 2.00 -13.04
CA LEU A 25 -50.02 2.42 -11.98
C LEU A 25 -50.80 3.69 -12.35
N GLU A 26 -50.17 4.68 -12.98
CA GLU A 26 -50.82 5.91 -13.44
C GLU A 26 -51.92 5.58 -14.47
N ALA A 27 -51.64 4.70 -15.44
CA ALA A 27 -52.64 4.21 -16.38
C ALA A 27 -53.80 3.46 -15.69
N HIS A 28 -53.50 2.71 -14.62
CA HIS A 28 -54.53 2.02 -13.84
C HIS A 28 -55.44 3.00 -13.08
N VAL A 29 -54.88 4.04 -12.45
CA VAL A 29 -55.64 5.06 -11.70
C VAL A 29 -56.52 5.92 -12.62
N GLU A 30 -56.13 6.09 -13.89
CA GLU A 30 -56.97 6.75 -14.89
C GLU A 30 -58.23 5.94 -15.25
N THR A 31 -58.16 4.62 -15.19
CA THR A 31 -59.25 3.72 -15.60
C THR A 31 -60.07 3.16 -14.41
N CYS A 32 -59.47 3.09 -13.22
CA CYS A 32 -60.07 2.50 -12.03
C CYS A 32 -60.46 3.57 -11.01
N GLN A 33 -61.77 3.80 -10.85
CA GLN A 33 -62.30 4.77 -9.90
C GLN A 33 -61.97 4.42 -8.44
N ALA A 34 -61.97 3.13 -8.08
CA ALA A 34 -61.68 2.68 -6.72
C ALA A 34 -60.24 3.04 -6.29
N CYS A 35 -59.26 2.78 -7.16
CA CYS A 35 -57.85 3.11 -6.88
C CYS A 35 -57.60 4.63 -6.84
N ARG A 36 -58.37 5.42 -7.61
CA ARG A 36 -58.30 6.88 -7.55
C ARG A 36 -58.77 7.43 -6.21
N VAL A 37 -59.91 6.94 -5.72
CA VAL A 37 -60.47 7.36 -4.43
C VAL A 37 -59.51 6.99 -3.29
N GLU A 38 -58.98 5.77 -3.28
CA GLU A 38 -58.02 5.32 -2.26
C GLU A 38 -56.75 6.18 -2.23
N LEU A 39 -56.22 6.53 -3.41
CA LEU A 39 -55.05 7.41 -3.53
C LEU A 39 -55.34 8.85 -3.07
N GLU A 40 -56.51 9.40 -3.38
CA GLU A 40 -56.94 10.72 -2.90
C GLU A 40 -57.11 10.74 -1.37
N GLU A 41 -57.68 9.70 -0.78
CA GLU A 41 -57.80 9.54 0.68
C GLU A 41 -56.42 9.53 1.35
N MET A 42 -55.47 8.75 0.83
CA MET A 42 -54.11 8.70 1.37
C MET A 42 -53.37 10.05 1.23
N ARG A 43 -53.55 10.77 0.11
CA ARG A 43 -53.00 12.12 -0.07
C ARG A 43 -53.59 13.11 0.92
N HIS A 44 -54.89 13.05 1.16
CA HIS A 44 -55.58 13.89 2.13
C HIS A 44 -55.07 13.65 3.55
N LEU A 45 -54.90 12.39 3.96
CA LEU A 45 -54.31 12.03 5.25
C LEU A 45 -52.87 12.56 5.38
N SER A 46 -52.05 12.41 4.33
CA SER A 46 -50.67 12.94 4.32
C SER A 46 -50.64 14.46 4.47
N ALA A 47 -51.57 15.18 3.81
CA ALA A 47 -51.69 16.63 3.94
C ALA A 47 -52.05 17.05 5.38
N ILE A 48 -53.04 16.38 6.00
CA ILE A 48 -53.41 16.65 7.40
C ILE A 48 -52.22 16.43 8.34
N LEU A 49 -51.45 15.35 8.14
CA LEU A 49 -50.27 15.07 8.97
C LEU A 49 -49.17 16.13 8.80
N LYS A 50 -48.97 16.62 7.57
CA LYS A 50 -48.00 17.69 7.29
C LYS A 50 -48.41 19.02 7.92
N ASP A 51 -49.70 19.33 7.92
CA ASP A 51 -50.22 20.57 8.52
C ASP A 51 -50.28 20.49 10.05
N ALA A 52 -50.47 19.30 10.62
CA ALA A 52 -50.53 19.09 12.08
C ALA A 52 -49.15 19.10 12.74
N ILE A 53 -48.09 18.80 11.99
CA ILE A 53 -46.72 18.81 12.48
C ILE A 53 -46.12 20.13 12.02
N GLU A 54 -46.19 21.17 12.86
CA GLU A 54 -45.31 22.33 12.71
C GLU A 54 -43.96 21.92 13.30
N PRO A 55 -42.94 21.59 12.49
CA PRO A 55 -41.68 21.14 13.03
C PRO A 55 -41.00 22.35 13.66
N GLU A 56 -40.90 22.35 14.99
CA GLU A 56 -40.05 23.26 15.72
C GLU A 56 -38.60 22.94 15.34
N PHE A 57 -38.09 23.63 14.32
CA PHE A 57 -36.73 23.44 13.84
C PHE A 57 -35.76 23.94 14.90
N ILE A 58 -35.29 23.02 15.74
CA ILE A 58 -34.18 23.28 16.65
C ILE A 58 -32.94 23.61 15.79
N PRO A 59 -32.22 24.71 16.08
CA PRO A 59 -30.98 25.03 15.39
C PRO A 59 -30.01 23.83 15.41
N ALA A 60 -29.34 23.56 14.28
CA ALA A 60 -28.46 22.39 14.13
C ALA A 60 -27.35 22.31 15.21
N ALA A 61 -26.96 23.45 15.78
CA ALA A 61 -26.00 23.54 16.88
C ALA A 61 -26.56 22.91 18.17
N ASP A 62 -27.81 23.20 18.50
CA ASP A 62 -28.47 22.74 19.73
C ASP A 62 -28.89 21.27 19.62
N PHE A 63 -29.30 20.83 18.42
CA PHE A 63 -29.59 19.43 18.13
C PHE A 63 -28.35 18.55 18.34
N LYS A 64 -27.19 18.96 17.82
CA LYS A 64 -25.94 18.21 18.00
C LYS A 64 -25.55 18.14 19.48
N ALA A 65 -25.73 19.22 20.23
CA ALA A 65 -25.44 19.24 21.66
C ALA A 65 -26.35 18.29 22.45
N GLN A 66 -27.66 18.31 22.20
CA GLN A 66 -28.60 17.40 22.86
C GLN A 66 -28.39 15.93 22.45
N LEU A 67 -28.12 15.67 21.18
CA LEU A 67 -27.85 14.31 20.68
C LEU A 67 -26.59 13.74 21.31
N MET A 68 -25.53 14.53 21.44
CA MET A 68 -24.28 14.12 22.08
C MET A 68 -24.44 13.83 23.58
N LEU A 69 -25.42 14.44 24.24
CA LEU A 69 -25.76 14.16 25.64
C LEU A 69 -26.61 12.89 25.80
N GLN A 70 -27.43 12.55 24.80
CA GLN A 70 -28.32 11.38 24.82
C GLN A 70 -27.67 10.10 24.28
N LEU A 71 -26.59 10.23 23.50
CA LEU A 71 -25.81 9.08 23.07
C LEU A 71 -25.13 8.46 24.30
N PRO A 72 -25.31 7.16 24.57
CA PRO A 72 -24.50 6.49 25.58
C PRO A 72 -23.05 6.76 25.20
N ARG A 73 -22.31 7.36 26.13
CA ARG A 73 -20.88 7.59 25.98
C ARG A 73 -20.28 6.23 25.73
N SER A 74 -20.09 5.87 24.45
CA SER A 74 -19.25 4.76 24.05
C SER A 74 -17.96 5.10 24.74
N ALA A 75 -17.72 4.44 25.89
CA ALA A 75 -16.49 4.56 26.62
C ALA A 75 -15.46 4.37 25.53
N ALA A 76 -14.70 5.42 25.24
CA ALA A 76 -13.64 5.35 24.27
C ALA A 76 -12.79 4.20 24.78
N ALA A 77 -12.98 3.02 24.17
CA ALA A 77 -12.12 1.89 24.43
C ALA A 77 -10.74 2.49 24.18
N PRO A 78 -9.80 2.36 25.14
CA PRO A 78 -8.47 2.90 24.94
C PRO A 78 -8.05 2.40 23.56
N SER A 79 -7.87 3.33 22.63
CA SER A 79 -7.46 3.00 21.29
C SER A 79 -6.10 2.36 21.48
N ASP A 80 -6.08 1.03 21.50
CA ASP A 80 -4.91 0.17 21.45
C ASP A 80 -4.31 0.33 20.05
N ASP A 81 -3.98 1.58 19.73
CA ASP A 81 -3.35 2.08 18.51
C ASP A 81 -1.87 1.69 18.49
N SER A 82 -1.46 0.81 19.41
CA SER A 82 -0.18 0.10 19.38
C SER A 82 -0.30 -1.26 18.66
N ARG A 83 -1.50 -1.69 18.21
CA ARG A 83 -1.70 -2.96 17.48
C ARG A 83 -1.20 -2.98 16.03
N TRP A 84 -0.95 -1.82 15.41
CA TRP A 84 -0.44 -1.73 14.02
C TRP A 84 1.09 -1.66 13.95
N LEU A 85 1.75 -1.17 15.00
CA LEU A 85 3.20 -1.06 15.11
C LEU A 85 3.94 -2.41 14.93
N PRO A 86 3.48 -3.55 15.50
CA PRO A 86 4.12 -4.84 15.23
C PRO A 86 3.92 -5.33 13.78
N TRP A 87 3.00 -4.76 13.02
CA TRP A 87 2.79 -5.12 11.61
C TRP A 87 3.77 -4.43 10.68
N ILE A 88 4.24 -3.23 11.04
CA ILE A 88 5.18 -2.44 10.23
C ILE A 88 6.63 -2.79 10.54
N ALA A 89 6.92 -3.32 11.74
CA ALA A 89 8.25 -3.77 12.15
C ALA A 89 8.97 -4.67 11.12
N PRO A 90 8.36 -5.74 10.56
CA PRO A 90 9.03 -6.55 9.55
C PRO A 90 9.30 -5.79 8.24
N PHE A 91 8.41 -4.87 7.83
CA PHE A 91 8.59 -4.07 6.62
C PHE A 91 9.72 -3.04 6.77
N ILE A 92 9.80 -2.35 7.91
CA ILE A 92 10.89 -1.39 8.17
C ILE A 92 12.24 -2.11 8.19
N VAL A 93 12.34 -3.26 8.86
CA VAL A 93 13.58 -4.04 8.90
C VAL A 93 13.99 -4.49 7.49
N LEU A 94 13.03 -4.93 6.67
CA LEU A 94 13.28 -5.34 5.29
C LEU A 94 13.77 -4.16 4.43
N ILE A 95 13.16 -2.98 4.55
CA ILE A 95 13.58 -1.78 3.82
C ILE A 95 15.02 -1.39 4.18
N VAL A 96 15.35 -1.39 5.47
CA VAL A 96 16.71 -1.06 5.95
C VAL A 96 17.75 -2.08 5.45
N LEU A 97 17.40 -3.38 5.47
CA LEU A 97 18.28 -4.44 4.96
C LEU A 97 18.52 -4.31 3.45
N ILE A 98 17.45 -4.14 2.66
CA ILE A 98 17.56 -3.95 1.21
C ILE A 98 18.42 -2.72 0.89
N PHE A 99 18.19 -1.60 1.58
CA PHE A 99 18.98 -0.39 1.39
C PHE A 99 20.48 -0.64 1.65
N PHE A 100 20.82 -1.27 2.77
CA PHE A 100 22.20 -1.57 3.11
C PHE A 100 22.84 -2.51 2.09
N GLN A 101 22.08 -3.49 1.61
CA GLN A 101 22.53 -4.49 0.64
C GLN A 101 22.78 -3.88 -0.74
N VAL A 102 21.87 -3.03 -1.23
CA VAL A 102 22.05 -2.32 -2.50
C VAL A 102 23.28 -1.42 -2.43
N THR A 103 23.45 -0.67 -1.34
CA THR A 103 24.57 0.27 -1.17
C THR A 103 25.92 -0.47 -1.13
N PHE A 104 25.99 -1.59 -0.40
CA PHE A 104 27.20 -2.40 -0.30
C PHE A 104 27.56 -3.09 -1.63
N ASN A 105 26.55 -3.62 -2.35
CA ASN A 105 26.77 -4.21 -3.68
C ASN A 105 27.18 -3.16 -4.74
N LEU A 106 26.63 -1.95 -4.68
CA LEU A 106 27.03 -0.89 -5.60
C LEU A 106 28.47 -0.45 -5.35
N SER A 107 28.87 -0.33 -4.08
CA SER A 107 30.25 0.01 -3.71
C SER A 107 31.25 -1.08 -4.12
N SER A 108 30.88 -2.36 -4.02
CA SER A 108 31.74 -3.46 -4.45
C SER A 108 31.85 -3.54 -5.99
N LEU A 109 30.76 -3.24 -6.71
CA LEU A 109 30.75 -3.16 -8.17
C LEU A 109 31.65 -2.01 -8.68
N ILE A 110 31.60 -0.84 -8.05
CA ILE A 110 32.44 0.31 -8.39
C ILE A 110 33.93 -0.01 -8.16
N ALA A 111 34.24 -0.70 -7.06
CA ALA A 111 35.60 -1.17 -6.80
C ALA A 111 36.09 -2.19 -7.85
N TRP A 112 35.17 -2.96 -8.45
CA TRP A 112 35.46 -3.91 -9.53
C TRP A 112 35.65 -3.27 -10.89
N LEU A 113 34.96 -2.17 -11.18
CA LEU A 113 35.03 -1.46 -12.46
C LEU A 113 36.28 -0.55 -12.57
N ASN A 114 36.91 -0.22 -11.44
CA ASN A 114 38.15 0.56 -11.40
C ASN A 114 39.33 -0.13 -12.12
N PRO A 115 39.65 -1.42 -11.87
CA PRO A 115 40.73 -2.11 -12.57
C PRO A 115 40.46 -2.40 -14.06
N ILE A 116 39.19 -2.45 -14.49
CA ILE A 116 38.79 -2.70 -15.89
C ILE A 116 38.92 -1.41 -16.74
N GLY A 117 39.30 -0.27 -16.14
CA GLY A 117 39.57 0.98 -16.86
C GLY A 117 38.35 1.69 -17.46
N LEU A 118 37.14 1.17 -17.26
CA LEU A 118 35.88 1.73 -17.80
C LEU A 118 35.60 3.16 -17.29
N PHE A 119 35.95 3.45 -16.04
CA PHE A 119 35.82 4.81 -15.48
C PHE A 119 36.96 5.75 -15.93
N ASN A 120 38.18 5.22 -16.12
CA ASN A 120 39.30 5.99 -16.68
C ASN A 120 39.06 6.38 -18.15
N GLY A 121 38.41 5.52 -18.94
CA GLY A 121 38.04 5.84 -20.33
C GLY A 121 37.02 6.97 -20.47
N MET A 122 36.06 7.08 -19.53
CA MET A 122 35.10 8.20 -19.50
C MET A 122 35.70 9.48 -18.90
N ALA A 123 36.62 9.37 -17.92
CA ALA A 123 37.40 10.50 -17.43
C ALA A 123 38.37 11.06 -18.50
N ALA A 124 38.88 10.21 -19.40
CA ALA A 124 39.69 10.63 -20.54
C ALA A 124 38.89 11.40 -21.61
N LEU A 125 37.56 11.24 -21.65
CA LEU A 125 36.67 12.02 -22.52
C LEU A 125 36.31 13.39 -21.93
N SER A 126 36.28 13.51 -20.60
CA SER A 126 35.93 14.77 -19.91
C SER A 126 37.15 15.61 -19.49
N ASN A 127 38.34 15.02 -19.50
CA ASN A 127 39.60 15.71 -19.25
C ASN A 127 40.54 15.44 -20.43
N PRO A 128 40.79 16.40 -21.35
CA PRO A 128 41.84 16.21 -22.33
C PRO A 128 43.14 16.06 -21.54
N ALA A 129 43.68 14.84 -21.53
CA ALA A 129 44.92 14.51 -20.81
C ALA A 129 45.97 15.61 -21.09
N PRO A 130 46.76 16.04 -20.08
CA PRO A 130 47.91 16.88 -20.35
C PRO A 130 48.76 16.13 -21.37
N ARG A 131 49.23 16.82 -22.42
CA ARG A 131 50.03 16.24 -23.53
C ARG A 131 51.14 15.34 -22.99
N GLU A 132 50.84 14.06 -22.83
CA GLU A 132 51.87 13.07 -22.55
C GLU A 132 52.67 12.93 -23.83
N MET A 133 53.96 13.22 -23.74
CA MET A 133 54.82 13.26 -24.92
C MET A 133 54.93 11.87 -25.53
N LEU A 134 54.83 11.79 -26.85
CA LEU A 134 54.94 10.56 -27.66
C LEU A 134 56.13 9.66 -27.26
N TRP A 135 57.25 10.26 -26.82
CA TRP A 135 58.42 9.50 -26.39
C TRP A 135 58.17 8.66 -25.13
N PHE A 136 57.29 9.11 -24.21
CA PHE A 136 56.97 8.40 -22.97
C PHE A 136 56.10 7.19 -23.26
N ILE A 137 55.13 7.31 -24.18
CA ILE A 137 54.28 6.20 -24.66
C ILE A 137 55.14 5.13 -25.36
N THR A 138 56.05 5.56 -26.24
CA THR A 138 56.95 4.62 -26.91
C THR A 138 57.91 3.96 -25.94
N ALA A 139 58.46 4.71 -24.99
CA ALA A 139 59.36 4.17 -23.97
C ALA A 139 58.64 3.14 -23.09
N GLN A 140 57.41 3.44 -22.65
CA GLN A 140 56.61 2.54 -21.83
C GLN A 140 56.17 1.29 -22.60
N ALA A 141 55.86 1.39 -23.90
CA ALA A 141 55.58 0.23 -24.75
C ALA A 141 56.80 -0.66 -24.98
N THR A 142 57.99 -0.06 -25.16
CA THR A 142 59.24 -0.82 -25.32
C THR A 142 59.76 -1.43 -24.02
N ILE A 143 59.54 -0.78 -22.88
CA ILE A 143 59.97 -1.27 -21.56
C ILE A 143 58.93 -2.25 -20.99
N GLY A 144 57.63 -1.99 -21.20
CA GLY A 144 56.52 -2.83 -20.76
C GLY A 144 56.33 -4.13 -21.56
N GLY A 145 56.87 -4.21 -22.78
CA GLY A 145 56.87 -5.44 -23.58
C GLY A 145 57.85 -6.53 -23.11
N PHE A 146 58.72 -6.23 -22.11
CA PHE A 146 59.70 -7.16 -21.56
C PHE A 146 59.33 -7.74 -20.19
N LEU A 147 58.24 -7.29 -19.58
CA LEU A 147 57.65 -7.96 -18.43
C LEU A 147 56.54 -8.84 -18.98
N ASP A 148 56.57 -10.13 -18.67
CA ASP A 148 55.59 -11.13 -19.06
C ASP A 148 54.19 -10.75 -18.54
N THR A 149 53.52 -9.87 -19.30
CA THR A 149 52.24 -9.27 -18.90
C THR A 149 51.12 -10.30 -18.91
N SER A 150 51.28 -11.41 -19.63
CA SER A 150 50.36 -12.55 -19.62
C SER A 150 50.40 -13.33 -18.32
N GLU A 151 51.60 -13.61 -17.78
CA GLU A 151 51.76 -14.37 -16.54
C GLU A 151 51.43 -13.53 -15.29
N MET A 152 51.81 -12.24 -15.26
CA MET A 152 51.41 -11.32 -14.18
C MET A 152 49.91 -11.04 -14.16
N MET A 153 49.27 -10.92 -15.33
CA MET A 153 47.82 -10.75 -15.44
C MET A 153 47.08 -12.02 -15.00
N GLY A 154 47.59 -13.22 -15.32
CA GLY A 154 47.02 -14.48 -14.85
C GLY A 154 47.06 -14.62 -13.32
N LEU A 155 48.18 -14.26 -12.69
CA LEU A 155 48.34 -14.29 -11.23
C LEU A 155 47.52 -13.21 -10.50
N GLN A 156 47.40 -12.00 -11.07
CA GLN A 156 46.53 -10.96 -10.55
C GLN A 156 45.05 -11.35 -10.67
N ILE A 157 44.63 -11.91 -11.81
CA ILE A 157 43.27 -12.41 -12.01
C ILE A 157 42.95 -13.54 -11.03
N LEU A 158 43.86 -14.48 -10.78
CA LEU A 158 43.67 -15.56 -9.80
C LEU A 158 43.57 -15.03 -8.36
N ASN A 159 44.40 -14.05 -7.99
CA ASN A 159 44.34 -13.42 -6.67
C ASN A 159 43.06 -12.59 -6.48
N ASP A 160 42.65 -11.85 -7.51
CA ASP A 160 41.41 -11.07 -7.51
C ASP A 160 40.18 -12.00 -7.50
N LEU A 161 40.19 -13.11 -8.23
CA LEU A 161 39.14 -14.14 -8.16
C LEU A 161 39.03 -14.73 -6.74
N GLY A 162 40.14 -14.92 -6.04
CA GLY A 162 40.18 -15.37 -4.65
C GLY A 162 39.59 -14.36 -3.66
N LEU A 163 39.91 -13.08 -3.83
CA LEU A 163 39.33 -11.99 -3.02
C LEU A 163 37.84 -11.79 -3.31
N VAL A 164 37.43 -11.96 -4.56
CA VAL A 164 36.04 -11.83 -5.02
C VAL A 164 35.18 -12.96 -4.52
N THR A 165 35.64 -14.21 -4.67
CA THR A 165 34.94 -15.37 -4.12
C THR A 165 34.79 -15.20 -2.62
N ARG A 166 35.87 -14.85 -1.89
CA ARG A 166 35.80 -14.59 -0.45
C ARG A 166 34.80 -13.49 -0.09
N ASN A 167 34.80 -12.36 -0.80
CA ASN A 167 33.91 -11.24 -0.50
C ASN A 167 32.44 -11.56 -0.82
N LEU A 168 32.20 -12.28 -1.92
CA LEU A 168 30.88 -12.80 -2.29
C LEU A 168 30.39 -13.83 -1.27
N PHE A 169 31.26 -14.73 -0.79
CA PHE A 169 30.93 -15.70 0.25
C PHE A 169 30.56 -15.03 1.57
N VAL A 170 31.32 -14.00 1.99
CA VAL A 170 30.99 -13.23 3.20
C VAL A 170 29.67 -12.46 3.02
N ALA A 171 29.43 -11.89 1.84
CA ALA A 171 28.16 -11.24 1.53
C ALA A 171 26.99 -12.23 1.54
N LEU A 172 27.14 -13.42 0.96
CA LEU A 172 26.11 -14.46 0.94
C LEU A 172 25.83 -15.00 2.35
N LEU A 173 26.88 -15.21 3.16
CA LEU A 173 26.73 -15.62 4.55
C LEU A 173 25.98 -14.58 5.38
N TRP A 174 26.27 -13.30 5.18
CA TRP A 174 25.54 -12.21 5.82
C TRP A 174 24.07 -12.17 5.37
N GLN A 175 23.81 -12.36 4.08
CA GLN A 175 22.44 -12.42 3.53
C GLN A 175 21.63 -13.58 4.12
N ILE A 176 22.24 -14.76 4.24
CA ILE A 176 21.61 -15.93 4.86
C ILE A 176 21.32 -15.64 6.33
N GLY A 177 22.26 -15.04 7.06
CA GLY A 177 22.07 -14.64 8.45
C GLY A 177 20.90 -13.65 8.64
N ALA A 178 20.81 -12.64 7.76
CA ALA A 178 19.71 -11.68 7.78
C ALA A 178 18.35 -12.33 7.45
N ALA A 179 18.32 -13.27 6.50
CA ALA A 179 17.11 -14.02 6.16
C ALA A 179 16.62 -14.89 7.34
N PHE A 180 17.53 -15.54 8.06
CA PHE A 180 17.20 -16.30 9.28
C PHE A 180 16.68 -15.40 10.40
N LEU A 181 17.29 -14.23 10.61
CA LEU A 181 16.83 -13.26 11.61
C LEU A 181 15.41 -12.74 11.27
N TYR A 182 15.17 -12.43 10.00
CA TYR A 182 13.84 -12.04 9.51
C TYR A 182 12.81 -13.15 9.75
N TRP A 183 13.15 -14.39 9.40
CA TRP A 183 12.28 -15.55 9.62
C TRP A 183 11.98 -15.78 11.11
N GLY A 184 12.97 -15.57 11.98
CA GLY A 184 12.81 -15.65 13.43
C GLY A 184 11.86 -14.59 13.97
N VAL A 185 12.00 -13.34 13.53
CA VAL A 185 11.08 -12.25 13.93
C VAL A 185 9.67 -12.51 13.41
N PHE A 186 9.53 -12.94 12.15
CA PHE A 186 8.24 -13.26 11.55
C PHE A 186 7.51 -14.36 12.31
N THR A 187 8.20 -15.47 12.62
CA THR A 187 7.61 -16.59 13.36
C THR A 187 7.26 -16.22 14.80
N ALA A 188 8.07 -15.40 15.48
CA ALA A 188 7.76 -14.90 16.83
C ALA A 188 6.51 -14.00 16.84
N VAL A 189 6.39 -13.09 15.89
CA VAL A 189 5.20 -12.23 15.73
C VAL A 189 3.97 -13.08 15.41
N TRP A 190 4.10 -14.04 14.49
CA TRP A 190 3.01 -14.96 14.13
C TRP A 190 2.51 -15.77 15.33
N HIS A 191 3.43 -16.34 16.13
CA HIS A 191 3.08 -17.14 17.29
C HIS A 191 2.41 -16.31 18.40
N SER A 192 2.87 -15.07 18.62
CA SER A 192 2.26 -14.15 19.59
C SER A 192 0.79 -13.83 19.25
N ARG A 193 0.47 -13.70 17.95
CA ARG A 193 -0.87 -13.42 17.44
C ARG A 193 -1.81 -14.61 17.58
N ILE A 194 -1.36 -15.81 17.20
CA ILE A 194 -2.12 -17.03 17.42
C ILE A 194 -2.49 -17.14 18.90
N LYS A 195 -1.52 -17.02 19.80
CA LYS A 195 -1.77 -17.09 21.25
C LYS A 195 -2.82 -16.07 21.72
N SER A 196 -2.81 -14.84 21.19
CA SER A 196 -3.80 -13.81 21.53
C SER A 196 -5.22 -14.13 21.03
N MET A 197 -5.35 -14.74 19.85
CA MET A 197 -6.65 -15.15 19.30
C MET A 197 -7.27 -16.32 20.08
N TRP A 198 -6.45 -17.29 20.50
CA TRP A 198 -6.90 -18.44 21.27
C TRP A 198 -7.36 -18.06 22.69
N MET A 199 -6.75 -17.04 23.32
CA MET A 199 -7.24 -16.54 24.61
C MET A 199 -8.56 -15.79 24.47
N ALA A 200 -8.75 -15.02 23.39
CA ALA A 200 -10.00 -14.28 23.15
C ALA A 200 -11.21 -15.19 22.87
N SER A 201 -11.00 -16.41 22.36
CA SER A 201 -12.08 -17.39 22.16
C SER A 201 -12.38 -18.26 23.38
N ALA A 202 -11.56 -18.22 24.43
CA ALA A 202 -11.72 -19.04 25.64
C ALA A 202 -12.58 -18.35 26.72
N ASP A 203 -12.82 -17.04 26.58
CA ASP A 203 -13.62 -16.22 27.51
C ASP A 203 -15.10 -16.06 27.08
N HIS A 204 -15.53 -16.74 26.01
CA HIS A 204 -16.92 -16.82 25.55
C HIS A 204 -17.47 -18.24 25.68
#